data_AF-A0A3N4KMI6-F1
#
_entry.id   AF-A0A3N4KMI6-F1
#
_cell.length_a   1.000
_cell.length_b   1.000
_cell.length_c   1.000
_cell.angle_alpha   90.00
_cell.angle_beta   90.00
_cell.angle_gamma   90.00
#
_symmetry.space_group_name_H-M   'P 1'
#
loop_
_entity.id
_entity.type
_entity.pdbx_description
1 polymer ?
#
loop_
_entity_poly.entity_id
_entity_poly.type
_entity_poly.pdbx_seq_one_letter_code
_entity_poly.pdbx_strand_id
1 'polypeptide(L)'
;IPMYKMSRSLSTVAGLWQEWKQGLGTEPSVESLEARYGPKWRTSQAERKFYSRRKVIIEEITKRISSGLEAWRAVEEVEEVRGGKSLDGLSKMIVERR
;
A
#
# COMPACT_ATOMS: atom_id res chain seq x y z
N ILE A 1 -14.74 11.37 11.69
CA ILE A 1 -13.80 10.49 10.96
C ILE A 1 -13.67 11.07 9.56
N PRO A 2 -12.46 11.30 9.02
CA PRO A 2 -12.30 11.91 7.70
C PRO A 2 -12.94 11.03 6.62
N MET A 3 -13.57 11.68 5.63
CA MET A 3 -14.07 11.01 4.42
C MET A 3 -12.93 10.80 3.44
N TYR A 4 -12.02 9.89 3.75
CA TYR A 4 -10.89 9.56 2.89
C TYR A 4 -11.16 8.28 2.08
N LYS A 5 -10.70 8.27 0.83
CA LYS A 5 -10.67 7.10 -0.05
C LYS A 5 -9.29 6.98 -0.65
N MET A 6 -8.67 5.80 -0.53
CA MET A 6 -7.41 5.54 -1.20
C MET A 6 -7.55 5.68 -2.72
N SER A 7 -6.53 6.25 -3.34
CA SER A 7 -6.49 6.52 -4.77
C SER A 7 -6.57 5.23 -5.58
N ARG A 8 -7.44 5.23 -6.59
CA ARG A 8 -7.61 4.13 -7.55
C ARG A 8 -6.86 4.36 -8.85
N SER A 9 -6.29 5.54 -9.04
CA SER A 9 -5.49 5.89 -10.21
C SER A 9 -4.01 5.52 -10.06
N LEU A 10 -3.55 5.24 -8.84
CA LEU A 10 -2.16 4.81 -8.61
C LEU A 10 -1.89 3.46 -9.27
N SER A 11 -0.89 3.45 -10.15
CA SER A 11 -0.50 2.30 -10.95
C SER A 11 0.92 1.81 -10.67
N THR A 12 1.64 2.45 -9.73
CA THR A 12 3.02 2.11 -9.35
C THR A 12 3.11 1.81 -7.85
N VAL A 13 4.04 0.94 -7.48
CA VAL A 13 4.41 0.61 -6.09
C VAL A 13 4.96 1.84 -5.39
N ALA A 14 5.76 2.66 -6.09
CA ALA A 14 6.26 3.92 -5.57
C ALA A 14 5.13 4.90 -5.21
N GLY A 15 4.14 5.06 -6.10
CA GLY A 15 2.98 5.91 -5.84
C GLY A 15 2.14 5.40 -4.66
N LEU A 16 1.94 4.08 -4.57
CA LEU A 16 1.29 3.46 -3.42
C LEU A 16 2.06 3.69 -2.12
N TRP A 17 3.38 3.52 -2.14
CA TRP A 17 4.23 3.73 -0.96
C TRP A 17 4.17 5.20 -0.48
N GLN A 18 4.18 6.14 -1.42
CA GLN A 18 4.03 7.56 -1.12
C GLN A 18 2.68 7.85 -0.46
N GLU A 19 1.56 7.41 -1.05
CA GLU A 19 0.23 7.55 -0.44
C GLU A 19 0.20 6.95 0.98
N TRP A 20 0.89 5.82 1.17
CA TRP A 20 0.87 5.11 2.44
C TRP A 20 1.63 5.83 3.54
N LYS A 21 2.83 6.33 3.25
CA LYS A 21 3.73 6.92 4.25
C LYS A 21 3.57 8.43 4.39
N GLN A 22 3.34 9.14 3.28
CA GLN A 22 3.33 10.59 3.22
C GLN A 22 1.94 11.17 2.95
N GLY A 23 1.09 10.42 2.24
CA GLY A 23 -0.20 10.91 1.73
C GLY A 23 -0.07 11.46 0.31
N LEU A 24 -1.16 12.08 -0.18
CA LEU A 24 -1.23 12.64 -1.53
C LEU A 24 -1.70 14.10 -1.45
N GLY A 25 -0.85 15.04 -1.89
CA GLY A 25 -1.17 16.47 -1.82
C GLY A 25 -1.42 16.92 -0.38
N THR A 26 -2.64 17.38 -0.10
CA THR A 26 -3.09 17.80 1.25
C THR A 26 -3.79 16.69 2.04
N GLU A 27 -3.94 15.49 1.45
CA GLU A 27 -4.58 14.36 2.10
C GLU A 27 -3.61 13.63 3.06
N PRO A 28 -4.11 13.12 4.20
CA PRO A 28 -3.27 12.40 5.17
C PRO A 28 -2.75 11.09 4.60
N SER A 29 -1.65 10.58 5.17
CA SER A 29 -1.14 9.26 4.82
C SER A 29 -2.06 8.14 5.32
N VAL A 30 -2.10 7.02 4.60
CA VAL A 30 -2.90 5.84 5.00
C VAL A 30 -2.42 5.28 6.34
N GLU A 31 -1.12 5.31 6.60
CA GLU A 31 -0.55 4.91 7.90
C GLU A 31 -1.09 5.77 9.04
N SER A 32 -1.15 7.10 8.87
CA SER A 32 -1.67 8.01 9.90
C SER A 32 -3.17 7.81 10.15
N LEU A 33 -3.94 7.49 9.10
CA LEU A 33 -5.37 7.19 9.22
C LEU A 33 -5.61 5.90 9.99
N GLU A 34 -4.85 4.85 9.66
CA GLU A 34 -4.95 3.56 10.36
C GLU A 34 -4.53 3.69 11.83
N ALA A 35 -3.45 4.43 12.12
CA ALA A 35 -3.01 4.66 13.50
C ALA A 35 -4.05 5.44 14.33
N ARG A 36 -4.69 6.46 13.74
CA ARG A 36 -5.63 7.34 14.47
C ARG A 36 -7.04 6.76 14.60
N TYR A 37 -7.54 6.09 13.56
CA TYR A 37 -8.95 5.68 13.49
C TYR A 37 -9.14 4.16 13.36
N GLY A 38 -8.07 3.39 13.16
CA GLY A 38 -8.13 1.96 12.91
C GLY A 38 -9.06 1.63 11.73
N PRO A 39 -9.84 0.55 11.77
CA PRO A 39 -10.73 0.20 10.67
C PRO A 39 -11.89 1.18 10.43
N LYS A 40 -12.14 2.14 11.33
CA LYS A 40 -13.32 3.02 11.25
C LYS A 40 -13.26 4.04 10.10
N TRP A 41 -12.08 4.38 9.59
CA TRP A 41 -11.96 5.25 8.39
C TRP A 41 -12.32 4.52 7.09
N ARG A 42 -12.35 3.19 7.10
CA ARG A 42 -12.75 2.33 5.96
C ARG A 42 -14.23 1.98 6.06
N THR A 43 -15.07 2.89 5.58
CA THR A 43 -16.52 2.88 5.80
C THR A 43 -17.30 1.81 5.04
N SER A 44 -16.74 1.26 3.94
CA SER A 44 -17.42 0.25 3.12
C SER A 44 -16.62 -1.06 3.02
N GLN A 45 -17.31 -2.16 2.68
CA GLN A 45 -16.64 -3.43 2.41
C GLN A 45 -15.65 -3.33 1.24
N ALA A 46 -15.96 -2.48 0.24
CA ALA A 46 -15.08 -2.24 -0.89
C ALA A 46 -13.77 -1.54 -0.45
N GLU A 47 -13.85 -0.53 0.42
CA GLU A 47 -12.66 0.15 0.96
C GLU A 47 -11.82 -0.80 1.82
N ARG A 48 -12.48 -1.64 2.64
CA ARG A 48 -11.77 -2.66 3.44
C ARG A 48 -11.01 -3.65 2.57
N LYS A 49 -11.64 -4.18 1.52
CA LYS A 49 -11.00 -5.11 0.56
C LYS A 49 -9.85 -4.44 -0.18
N PHE A 50 -10.03 -3.19 -0.64
CA PHE A 50 -9.00 -2.45 -1.35
C PHE A 50 -7.77 -2.19 -0.48
N TYR A 51 -7.99 -1.69 0.74
CA TYR A 51 -6.94 -1.51 1.74
C TYR A 51 -6.18 -2.81 2.00
N SER A 52 -6.88 -3.92 2.24
CA SER A 52 -6.21 -5.20 2.55
C SER A 52 -5.30 -5.67 1.41
N ARG A 53 -5.71 -5.49 0.15
CA ARG A 53 -4.86 -5.83 -1.01
C ARG A 53 -3.60 -4.97 -1.04
N ARG A 54 -3.75 -3.65 -0.90
CA ARG A 54 -2.62 -2.71 -0.89
C ARG A 54 -1.69 -2.95 0.29
N LYS A 55 -2.24 -3.29 1.45
CA LYS A 55 -1.47 -3.62 2.65
C LYS A 55 -0.51 -4.79 2.42
N VAL A 56 -0.89 -5.79 1.62
CA VAL A 56 0.01 -6.92 1.27
C VAL A 56 1.31 -6.43 0.64
N ILE A 57 1.22 -5.46 -0.29
CA ILE A 57 2.40 -4.89 -0.96
C ILE A 57 3.24 -4.10 0.04
N ILE A 58 2.60 -3.30 0.90
CA ILE A 58 3.27 -2.50 1.92
C ILE A 58 4.00 -3.38 2.93
N GLU A 59 3.39 -4.49 3.35
CA GLU A 59 4.01 -5.48 4.23
C GLU A 59 5.23 -6.13 3.59
N GLU A 60 5.18 -6.42 2.28
CA GLU A 60 6.32 -6.95 1.53
C GLU A 60 7.48 -5.93 1.45
N ILE A 61 7.19 -4.66 1.16
CA ILE A 61 8.20 -3.58 1.20
C ILE A 61 8.79 -3.49 2.62
N THR A 62 7.94 -3.46 3.65
CA THR A 62 8.36 -3.35 5.05
C THR A 62 9.22 -4.54 5.48
N LYS A 63 8.90 -5.74 5.01
CA LYS A 63 9.70 -6.94 5.25
C LYS A 63 11.11 -6.78 4.68
N ARG A 64 11.27 -6.28 3.46
CA ARG A 64 12.58 -6.02 2.84
C ARG A 64 13.37 -4.94 3.58
N ILE A 65 12.69 -3.88 4.01
CA ILE A 65 13.31 -2.86 4.86
C ILE A 65 13.81 -3.48 6.16
N SER A 66 13.00 -4.33 6.80
CA SER A 66 13.40 -5.02 8.04
C SER A 66 14.57 -6.01 7.85
N SER A 67 14.81 -6.50 6.63
CA SER A 67 15.98 -7.32 6.30
C SER A 67 17.22 -6.49 5.93
N GLY A 68 17.18 -5.17 6.09
CA GLY A 68 18.31 -4.27 5.92
C GLY A 68 18.35 -3.50 4.60
N LEU A 69 17.29 -3.55 3.78
CA LEU A 69 17.22 -2.73 2.57
C LEU A 69 16.80 -1.30 2.90
N GLU A 70 17.38 -0.35 2.19
CA GLU A 70 16.89 1.02 2.16
C GLU A 70 15.47 1.08 1.56
N ALA A 71 14.62 1.97 2.06
CA ALA A 71 13.21 2.03 1.65
C ALA A 71 13.02 2.20 0.13
N TRP A 72 13.85 3.04 -0.50
CA TRP A 72 13.78 3.27 -1.94
C TRP A 72 14.16 2.01 -2.75
N ARG A 73 15.17 1.25 -2.29
CA ARG A 73 15.55 -0.04 -2.89
C ARG A 73 14.46 -1.09 -2.71
N ALA A 74 13.89 -1.19 -1.51
CA ALA A 74 12.79 -2.12 -1.25
C ALA A 74 11.56 -1.83 -2.15
N VAL A 75 11.24 -0.56 -2.38
CA VAL A 75 10.18 -0.15 -3.32
C VAL A 75 10.53 -0.52 -4.76
N GLU A 76 11.76 -0.24 -5.19
CA GLU A 76 12.25 -0.55 -6.54
C GLU A 76 12.19 -2.06 -6.82
N GLU A 77 12.73 -2.90 -5.94
CA GLU A 77 12.71 -4.34 -6.15
C GLU A 77 11.30 -4.95 -6.10
N VAL A 78 10.36 -4.35 -5.35
CA VAL A 78 8.95 -4.79 -5.34
C VAL A 78 8.25 -4.38 -6.64
N GLU A 79 8.60 -3.24 -7.22
CA GLU A 79 8.16 -2.83 -8.56
C GLU A 79 8.72 -3.78 -9.64
N GLU A 80 10.00 -4.17 -9.55
CA GLU A 80 10.59 -5.17 -10.46
C GLU A 80 9.86 -6.52 -10.37
N VAL A 81 9.56 -6.98 -9.14
CA VAL A 81 8.76 -8.21 -8.93
C VAL A 81 7.36 -8.10 -9.54
N ARG A 82 6.74 -6.92 -9.51
CA ARG A 82 5.45 -6.66 -10.18
C ARG A 82 5.54 -6.93 -11.67
N GLY A 83 6.62 -6.49 -12.31
CA GLY A 83 6.74 -6.43 -13.75
C GLY A 83 5.50 -5.76 -14.36
N GLY A 84 4.91 -6.35 -15.39
CA GLY A 84 3.70 -5.81 -16.05
C GLY A 84 2.37 -6.01 -15.31
N LYS A 85 2.34 -6.60 -14.11
CA LYS A 85 1.07 -6.89 -13.40
C LYS A 85 0.48 -5.62 -12.79
N SER A 86 -0.84 -5.58 -12.61
CA SER A 86 -1.47 -4.53 -11.79
C SER A 86 -1.09 -4.66 -10.32
N LEU A 87 -1.32 -3.63 -9.50
CA LEU A 87 -1.11 -3.72 -8.05
C LEU A 87 -1.99 -4.81 -7.40
N ASP A 88 -3.22 -5.03 -7.89
CA ASP A 88 -4.05 -6.17 -7.45
C ASP A 88 -3.41 -7.50 -7.85
N GLY A 89 -2.86 -7.60 -9.06
CA GLY A 89 -2.13 -8.78 -9.53
C GLY A 89 -0.87 -9.06 -8.69
N LEU A 90 -0.10 -8.02 -8.35
CA LEU A 90 1.04 -8.12 -7.44
C LEU A 90 0.61 -8.62 -6.06
N SER A 91 -0.46 -8.05 -5.50
CA SER A 91 -0.97 -8.43 -4.18
C SER A 91 -1.34 -9.92 -4.14
N LYS A 92 -2.04 -10.42 -5.17
CA LYS A 92 -2.40 -11.84 -5.27
C LYS A 92 -1.15 -12.74 -5.36
N MET A 93 -0.22 -12.38 -6.25
CA MET A 93 1.03 -13.11 -6.44
C MET A 93 1.88 -13.19 -5.15
N ILE A 94 1.92 -12.12 -4.35
CA ILE A 94 2.61 -12.14 -3.05
C ILE A 94 1.93 -13.10 -2.08
N VAL A 95 0.59 -13.09 -2.00
CA VAL A 95 -0.17 -13.99 -1.12
C VAL A 95 0.03 -15.46 -1.52
N GLU A 96 0.02 -15.77 -2.81
CA GLU A 96 0.21 -17.15 -3.33
C GLU A 96 1.60 -17.73 -3.05
N ARG A 97 2.58 -16.89 -2.73
CA ARG A 97 3.97 -17.30 -2.42
C ARG A 97 4.24 -17.46 -0.92
N ARG A 98 3.28 -17.12 -0.05
CA ARG A 98 3.38 -17.25 1.42
C ARG A 98 2.95 -18.64 1.85
#